data_AF-A0A2V5XL80-F1
#
_entry.id   AF-A0A2V5XL80-F1
#
_cell.length_a   1.000
_cell.length_b   1.000
_cell.length_c   1.000
_cell.angle_alpha   90.00
_cell.angle_beta   90.00
_cell.angle_gamma   90.00
#
_symmetry.space_group_name_H-M   'P 1'
#
loop_
_entity.id
_entity.type
_entity.pdbx_description
1 polymer ?
#
loop_
_entity_poly.entity_id
_entity_poly.type
_entity_poly.pdbx_seq_one_letter_code
_entity_poly.pdbx_strand_id
1 'polypeptide(L)'
;GALLAMVEQDLRFVALMAPIVNVEHAIWESPGTHFMRRELRRANIEPSLVARHFHLSSPMHNQPLCTGDRVLFVAGEFDSIARPADLETIQQKWSGSELLRVRQGHFGYRMFRETITRLKERGF
;
A
#
# COMPACT_ATOMS: atom_id res chain seq x y z
N GLY A 1 3.55 6.59 -2.19
CA GLY A 1 4.57 5.95 -1.32
C GLY A 1 5.03 4.63 -1.89
N ALA A 2 4.21 3.58 -1.77
CA ALA A 2 4.59 2.23 -2.19
C ALA A 2 5.00 2.13 -3.67
N LEU A 3 4.31 2.84 -4.57
CA LEU A 3 4.70 2.93 -5.98
C LEU A 3 6.11 3.51 -6.17
N LEU A 4 6.47 4.55 -5.41
CA LEU A 4 7.80 5.17 -5.48
C LEU A 4 8.90 4.19 -5.02
N ALA A 5 8.63 3.39 -3.99
CA ALA A 5 9.57 2.39 -3.50
C ALA A 5 9.90 1.30 -4.54
N MET A 6 9.04 1.09 -5.54
CA MET A 6 9.29 0.15 -6.65
C MET A 6 10.14 0.72 -7.78
N VAL A 7 10.41 2.03 -7.78
CA VAL A 7 11.12 2.71 -8.88
C VAL A 7 12.32 3.53 -8.42
N GLU A 8 12.44 3.82 -7.13
CA GLU A 8 13.56 4.59 -6.55
C GLU A 8 14.44 3.70 -5.65
N GLN A 9 15.73 3.63 -5.97
CA GLN A 9 16.73 2.85 -5.23
C GLN A 9 17.35 3.64 -4.06
N ASP A 10 17.39 4.97 -4.15
CA ASP A 10 18.14 5.82 -3.23
C ASP A 10 17.35 6.22 -1.97
N LEU A 11 16.18 5.59 -1.74
CA LEU A 11 15.45 5.77 -0.49
C LEU A 11 16.24 5.16 0.66
N ARG A 12 16.68 6.01 1.61
CA ARG A 12 17.32 5.56 2.85
C ARG A 12 16.35 4.88 3.81
N PHE A 13 15.09 5.27 3.78
CA PHE A 13 13.99 4.58 4.44
C PHE A 13 12.67 5.05 3.84
N VAL A 14 11.62 4.25 4.03
CA VAL A 14 10.25 4.65 3.68
C VAL A 14 9.27 4.11 4.72
N ALA A 15 8.44 4.99 5.27
CA ALA A 15 7.32 4.62 6.13
C ALA A 15 6.02 4.83 5.36
N LEU A 16 5.28 3.74 5.17
CA LEU A 16 4.06 3.68 4.38
C LEU A 16 2.87 3.51 5.32
N MET A 17 2.20 4.63 5.62
CA MET A 17 1.00 4.67 6.46
C MET A 17 -0.25 4.41 5.63
N ALA A 18 -1.01 3.35 5.97
CA ALA A 18 -2.21 2.91 5.28
C ALA A 18 -2.10 2.94 3.73
N PRO A 19 -1.04 2.36 3.14
CA PRO A 19 -0.83 2.48 1.70
C PRO A 19 -1.81 1.57 0.94
N ILE A 20 -2.45 2.10 -0.09
CA ILE A 20 -3.15 1.26 -1.06
C ILE A 20 -2.09 0.55 -1.91
N VAL A 21 -1.89 -0.75 -1.64
CA VAL A 21 -0.89 -1.59 -2.31
C VAL A 21 -1.50 -2.52 -3.36
N ASN A 22 -2.77 -2.89 -3.17
CA ASN A 22 -3.54 -3.70 -4.10
C ASN A 22 -4.48 -2.80 -4.91
N VAL A 23 -3.94 -2.26 -6.01
CA VAL A 23 -4.68 -1.32 -6.88
C VAL A 23 -5.85 -2.02 -7.57
N GLU A 24 -5.74 -3.31 -7.84
CA GLU A 24 -6.80 -4.09 -8.49
C GLU A 24 -8.05 -4.11 -7.63
N HIS A 25 -7.89 -4.54 -6.37
CA HIS A 25 -8.97 -4.51 -5.39
C HIS A 25 -9.50 -3.09 -5.20
N ALA A 26 -8.62 -2.10 -5.09
CA ALA A 26 -9.02 -0.71 -4.90
C ALA A 26 -9.92 -0.21 -6.04
N ILE A 27 -9.63 -0.55 -7.30
CA ILE A 27 -10.45 -0.17 -8.44
C ILE A 27 -11.74 -0.99 -8.49
N TRP A 28 -11.63 -2.33 -8.47
CA TRP A 28 -12.71 -3.20 -8.92
C TRP A 28 -13.65 -3.67 -7.82
N GLU A 29 -13.16 -3.78 -6.59
CA GLU A 29 -13.87 -4.42 -5.47
C GLU A 29 -14.22 -3.42 -4.37
N SER A 30 -13.41 -2.38 -4.14
CA SER A 30 -13.66 -1.40 -3.09
C SER A 30 -15.02 -0.71 -3.25
N PRO A 31 -15.86 -0.63 -2.21
CA PRO A 31 -17.11 0.12 -2.26
C PRO A 31 -16.91 1.61 -2.58
N GLY A 32 -15.80 2.20 -2.12
CA GLY A 32 -15.49 3.62 -2.28
C GLY A 32 -15.21 4.06 -3.72
N THR A 33 -14.95 3.12 -4.63
CA THR A 33 -14.59 3.42 -6.03
C THR A 33 -15.71 3.16 -7.03
N HIS A 34 -16.95 3.04 -6.56
CA HIS A 34 -18.13 2.82 -7.42
C HIS A 34 -18.25 3.85 -8.56
N PHE A 35 -18.07 5.15 -8.25
CA PHE A 35 -18.13 6.20 -9.27
C PHE A 35 -17.03 6.02 -10.33
N MET A 36 -15.79 5.78 -9.90
CA MET A 36 -14.67 5.55 -10.82
C MET A 36 -14.91 4.33 -11.72
N ARG A 37 -15.38 3.20 -11.18
CA ARG A 37 -15.75 2.02 -11.99
C ARG A 37 -16.83 2.34 -13.02
N ARG A 38 -17.81 3.16 -12.65
CA ARG A 38 -18.87 3.58 -13.58
C ARG A 38 -18.29 4.38 -14.74
N GLU A 39 -17.39 5.32 -14.46
CA GLU A 39 -16.76 6.11 -15.52
C GLU A 39 -15.82 5.27 -16.41
N LEU A 40 -15.07 4.31 -15.84
CA LEU A 40 -14.27 3.36 -16.63
C LEU A 40 -15.15 2.54 -17.59
N ARG A 41 -16.28 2.01 -17.10
CA ARG A 41 -17.23 1.27 -17.95
C ARG A 41 -17.85 2.16 -19.03
N ARG A 42 -18.19 3.41 -18.72
CA ARG A 42 -18.68 4.38 -19.71
C ARG A 42 -17.66 4.66 -20.83
N ALA A 43 -16.37 4.56 -20.51
CA ALA A 43 -15.27 4.68 -21.46
C ALA A 43 -14.93 3.34 -22.18
N ASN A 44 -15.73 2.28 -22.00
CA ASN A 44 -15.44 0.92 -22.49
C ASN A 44 -14.10 0.36 -21.99
N ILE A 45 -13.67 0.75 -20.78
CA ILE A 45 -12.47 0.24 -20.13
C ILE A 45 -12.86 -0.91 -19.22
N GLU A 46 -12.60 -2.13 -19.69
CA GLU A 46 -12.85 -3.36 -18.94
C GLU A 46 -11.71 -3.69 -17.96
N PRO A 47 -11.99 -4.46 -16.89
CA PRO A 47 -10.98 -4.89 -15.92
C PRO A 47 -9.76 -5.55 -16.57
N SER A 48 -9.96 -6.40 -17.58
CA SER A 48 -8.89 -7.08 -18.30
C SER A 48 -7.95 -6.12 -19.04
N LEU A 49 -8.47 -4.99 -19.54
CA LEU A 49 -7.71 -3.97 -20.24
C LEU A 49 -6.76 -3.23 -19.29
N VAL A 50 -7.18 -3.04 -18.05
CA VAL A 50 -6.36 -2.44 -16.99
C VAL A 50 -5.40 -3.48 -16.40
N ALA A 51 -5.85 -4.74 -16.30
CA ALA A 51 -5.09 -5.83 -15.65
C ALA A 51 -3.69 -6.04 -16.23
N ARG A 52 -3.56 -5.97 -17.55
CA ARG A 52 -2.25 -6.07 -18.25
C ARG A 52 -1.22 -5.02 -17.81
N HIS A 53 -1.65 -3.92 -17.20
CA HIS A 53 -0.80 -2.82 -16.76
C HIS A 53 -0.56 -2.78 -15.25
N PHE A 54 -1.14 -3.68 -14.45
CA PHE A 54 -0.98 -3.62 -13.00
C PHE A 54 0.48 -3.79 -12.54
N HIS A 55 1.32 -4.47 -13.33
CA HIS A 55 2.76 -4.55 -13.08
C HIS A 55 3.46 -3.16 -13.07
N LEU A 56 2.85 -2.11 -13.62
CA LEU A 56 3.39 -0.75 -13.64
C LEU A 56 2.91 0.11 -12.46
N SER A 57 1.77 -0.23 -11.86
CA SER A 57 1.04 0.68 -10.96
C SER A 57 0.64 0.07 -9.62
N SER A 58 0.60 -1.26 -9.51
CA SER A 58 0.23 -1.98 -8.30
C SER A 58 1.47 -2.55 -7.61
N PRO A 59 1.78 -2.08 -6.38
CA PRO A 59 2.86 -2.63 -5.57
C PRO A 59 2.81 -4.14 -5.36
N MET A 60 1.62 -4.75 -5.38
CA MET A 60 1.45 -6.20 -5.25
C MET A 60 2.22 -7.01 -6.30
N HIS A 61 2.58 -6.43 -7.45
CA HIS A 61 3.29 -7.14 -8.52
C HIS A 61 4.80 -7.03 -8.46
N ASN A 62 5.36 -6.13 -7.66
CA ASN A 62 6.77 -5.79 -7.70
C ASN A 62 7.49 -6.00 -6.36
N GLN A 63 8.79 -5.75 -6.37
CA GLN A 63 9.66 -5.67 -5.21
C GLN A 63 10.12 -4.21 -5.00
N PRO A 64 10.47 -3.81 -3.77
CA PRO A 64 11.04 -2.49 -3.53
C PRO A 64 12.49 -2.46 -4.05
N LEU A 65 12.87 -1.40 -4.78
CA LEU A 65 14.25 -1.21 -5.23
C LEU A 65 15.16 -0.74 -4.10
N CYS A 66 14.60 -0.08 -3.09
CA CYS A 66 15.34 0.42 -1.93
C CYS A 66 15.62 -0.65 -0.85
N THR A 67 15.49 -1.94 -1.17
CA THR A 67 15.56 -3.09 -0.25
C THR A 67 14.47 -3.12 0.84
N GLY A 68 13.99 -4.32 1.18
CA GLY A 68 12.83 -4.49 2.07
C GLY A 68 13.08 -3.98 3.50
N ASP A 69 14.29 -4.15 4.03
CA ASP A 69 14.71 -3.72 5.38
C ASP A 69 14.58 -2.21 5.63
N ARG A 70 14.47 -1.40 4.56
CA ARG A 70 14.25 0.04 4.63
C ARG A 70 12.77 0.43 4.64
N VAL A 71 11.87 -0.52 4.47
CA VAL A 71 10.43 -0.31 4.36
C VAL A 71 9.74 -0.64 5.69
N LEU A 72 8.96 0.31 6.19
CA LEU A 72 7.99 0.10 7.27
C LEU A 72 6.59 0.29 6.72
N PHE A 73 5.80 -0.78 6.71
CA PHE A 73 4.36 -0.73 6.51
C PHE A 73 3.66 -0.42 7.83
N VAL A 74 2.63 0.41 7.78
CA VAL A 74 1.78 0.70 8.94
C VAL A 74 0.32 0.49 8.56
N ALA A 75 -0.29 -0.51 9.19
CA ALA A 75 -1.66 -0.95 8.96
C ALA A 75 -2.60 -0.47 10.06
N GLY A 76 -3.78 0.02 9.69
CA GLY A 76 -4.88 0.21 10.63
C GLY A 76 -5.67 -1.09 10.77
N GLU A 77 -5.81 -1.64 11.98
CA GLU A 77 -6.54 -2.91 12.22
C GLU A 77 -7.98 -2.91 11.67
N PHE A 78 -8.61 -1.75 11.60
CA PHE A 78 -10.00 -1.58 11.15
C PHE A 78 -10.08 -0.88 9.79
N ASP A 79 -8.97 -0.80 9.04
CA ASP A 79 -8.91 -0.14 7.74
C ASP A 79 -9.60 -0.98 6.65
N SER A 80 -10.67 -0.44 6.07
CA SER A 80 -11.41 -1.05 4.96
C SER A 80 -10.98 -0.54 3.57
N ILE A 81 -10.08 0.47 3.52
CA ILE A 81 -9.55 1.08 2.30
C ILE A 81 -8.19 0.43 1.97
N ALA A 82 -7.21 0.58 2.85
CA ALA A 82 -5.92 -0.09 2.77
C ALA A 82 -5.94 -1.30 3.71
N ARG A 83 -6.54 -2.39 3.21
CA ARG A 83 -6.89 -3.57 4.03
C ARG A 83 -5.64 -4.17 4.69
N PRO A 84 -5.68 -4.50 5.99
CA PRO A 84 -4.57 -5.18 6.68
C PRO A 84 -4.09 -6.45 5.97
N ALA A 85 -5.01 -7.25 5.43
CA ALA A 85 -4.67 -8.47 4.70
C ALA A 85 -3.80 -8.20 3.44
N ASP A 86 -4.04 -7.10 2.72
CA ASP A 86 -3.20 -6.72 1.58
C ASP A 86 -1.81 -6.28 2.06
N LEU A 87 -1.73 -5.56 3.18
CA LEU A 87 -0.47 -5.11 3.78
C LEU A 87 0.37 -6.27 4.32
N GLU A 88 -0.26 -7.28 4.91
CA GLU A 88 0.39 -8.52 5.32
C GLU A 88 0.94 -9.27 4.11
N THR A 89 0.14 -9.39 3.04
CA THR A 89 0.54 -10.09 1.82
C THR A 89 1.75 -9.43 1.16
N ILE A 90 1.73 -8.10 0.99
CA ILE A 90 2.87 -7.40 0.40
C ILE A 90 4.08 -7.38 1.32
N GLN A 91 3.90 -7.30 2.64
CA GLN A 91 5.05 -7.33 3.57
C GLN A 91 5.77 -8.69 3.48
N GLN A 92 5.03 -9.80 3.38
CA GLN A 92 5.63 -11.11 3.14
C GLN A 92 6.39 -11.17 1.81
N LYS A 93 5.83 -10.56 0.76
CA LYS A 93 6.47 -10.46 -0.56
C LYS A 93 7.73 -9.59 -0.51
N TRP A 94 7.69 -8.46 0.18
CA TRP A 94 8.79 -7.50 0.35
C TRP A 94 9.66 -7.94 1.52
N SER A 95 10.33 -9.08 1.35
CA SER A 95 11.09 -9.72 2.43
C SER A 95 12.10 -8.76 3.08
N GLY A 96 12.14 -8.78 4.42
CA GLY A 96 12.94 -7.86 5.23
C GLY A 96 12.19 -6.61 5.69
N SER A 97 11.07 -6.27 5.06
CA SER A 97 10.22 -5.16 5.51
C SER A 97 9.46 -5.47 6.79
N GLU A 98 9.09 -4.41 7.51
CA GLU A 98 8.36 -4.50 8.77
C GLU A 98 6.89 -4.12 8.61
N LEU A 99 6.00 -4.72 9.41
CA LEU A 99 4.60 -4.33 9.53
C LEU A 99 4.25 -3.91 10.97
N LEU A 100 3.95 -2.63 11.17
CA LEU A 100 3.35 -2.09 12.39
C LEU A 100 1.83 -2.10 12.28
N ARG A 101 1.13 -2.67 13.26
CA ARG A 101 -0.34 -2.60 13.36
C ARG A 101 -0.77 -1.56 14.39
N VAL A 102 -1.76 -0.77 14.02
CA VAL A 102 -2.31 0.32 14.84
C VAL A 102 -3.81 0.10 14.98
N ARG A 103 -4.32 0.14 16.21
CA ARG A 103 -5.77 0.00 16.49
C ARG A 103 -6.56 1.24 16.03
N GLN A 104 -6.77 1.38 14.73
CA GLN A 104 -7.56 2.44 14.08
C GLN A 104 -8.06 1.99 12.70
N GLY A 105 -8.96 2.77 12.09
CA GLY A 105 -9.30 2.64 10.67
C GLY A 105 -8.33 3.41 9.76
N HIS A 106 -8.73 3.63 8.50
CA HIS A 106 -7.93 4.39 7.53
C HIS A 106 -7.62 5.81 8.01
N PHE A 107 -8.64 6.48 8.55
CA PHE A 107 -8.54 7.82 9.11
C PHE A 107 -8.38 7.76 10.62
N GLY A 108 -7.35 8.43 11.14
CA GLY A 108 -7.09 8.50 12.57
C GLY A 108 -5.75 9.18 12.87
N TYR A 109 -5.56 9.56 14.13
CA TYR A 109 -4.36 10.29 14.59
C TYR A 109 -3.28 9.39 15.19
N ARG A 110 -3.57 8.10 15.44
CA ARG A 110 -2.63 7.20 16.13
C ARG A 110 -1.52 6.73 15.20
N MET A 111 -1.85 6.46 13.95
CA MET A 111 -0.91 5.90 12.97
C MET A 111 0.33 6.76 12.81
N PHE A 112 0.17 8.07 12.67
CA PHE A 112 1.31 8.98 12.56
C PHE A 112 2.21 8.91 13.81
N ARG A 113 1.62 9.02 15.01
CA ARG A 113 2.36 8.95 16.27
C ARG A 113 3.13 7.64 16.41
N GLU A 114 2.46 6.51 16.17
CA GLU A 114 3.06 5.19 16.32
C GLU A 114 4.13 4.92 15.26
N THR A 115 3.94 5.44 14.03
CA THR A 115 4.96 5.41 12.97
C THR A 115 6.23 6.15 13.40
N ILE A 116 6.09 7.38 13.89
CA ILE A 116 7.24 8.19 14.32
C ILE A 116 7.96 7.54 15.51
N THR A 117 7.22 7.02 16.49
CA THR A 117 7.83 6.26 17.60
C THR A 117 8.65 5.09 17.07
N ARG A 118 8.08 4.31 16.13
CA ARG A 118 8.75 3.14 15.58
C ARG A 118 9.99 3.49 14.75
N LEU A 119 9.95 4.59 14.00
CA LEU A 119 11.12 5.07 13.26
C LEU A 119 12.27 5.46 14.20
N LYS A 120 11.97 6.16 15.30
CA LYS A 120 12.98 6.51 16.30
C LYS A 120 13.65 5.29 16.92
N GLU A 121 12.87 4.24 17.22
CA GLU A 121 13.40 2.96 17.74
C GLU A 121 14.35 2.26 16.74
N ARG A 122 14.13 2.47 15.44
CA ARG A 122 14.98 1.93 14.36
C ARG A 122 16.22 2.78 14.08
N GLY A 123 16.37 3.94 14.73
CA GLY A 123 17.48 4.86 14.49
C GLY A 123 17.32 5.74 13.25
N PHE A 124 16.08 5.96 12.78
CA PHE A 124 15.74 6.93 11.74
C PHE A 124 15.17 8.23 12.32
#